data_AF-A0AAD4BFW7-F1
#
_entry.id   AF-A0AAD4BFW7-F1
#
_cell.length_a   1.000
_cell.length_b   1.000
_cell.length_c   1.000
_cell.angle_alpha   90.00
_cell.angle_beta   90.00
_cell.angle_gamma   90.00
#
_symmetry.space_group_name_H-M   'P 1'
#
loop_
_entity.id
_entity.type
_entity.pdbx_description
1 polymer ?
#
loop_
_entity_poly.entity_id
_entity_poly.type
_entity_poly.pdbx_seq_one_letter_code
_entity_poly.pdbx_strand_id
1 'polypeptide(L)'
;SWPASPRCPGPLKGPFNTWHDARPVPAFGTNGKMIPPSQYESALKGATVEAHFTFAHHCVKKNKRRVFSALLRKLEVLRGPGPPSSPFKRVRIGATP
;
A
#
# COMPACT_ATOMS: atom_id res chain seq x y z
N SER A 1 -10.10 -4.13 -9.64
CA SER A 1 -9.67 -5.16 -8.67
C SER A 1 -8.37 -4.71 -8.04
N TRP A 2 -8.40 -4.39 -6.74
CA TRP A 2 -7.21 -4.25 -5.90
C TRP A 2 -6.28 -5.48 -6.10
N PRO A 3 -4.93 -5.36 -6.11
CA PRO A 3 -4.12 -4.24 -5.61
C PRO A 3 -3.89 -3.09 -6.59
N ALA A 4 -4.32 -3.20 -7.85
CA ALA A 4 -4.18 -2.13 -8.82
C ALA A 4 -5.51 -1.38 -9.03
N SER A 5 -5.48 -0.05 -8.93
CA SER A 5 -6.60 0.78 -9.40
C SER A 5 -6.87 0.47 -10.88
N PRO A 6 -8.12 0.50 -11.37
CA PRO A 6 -8.41 0.45 -12.82
C PRO A 6 -7.65 1.53 -13.62
N ARG A 7 -7.18 2.58 -12.93
CA ARG A 7 -6.39 3.69 -13.48
C ARG A 7 -4.88 3.44 -13.47
N CYS A 8 -4.40 2.29 -12.99
CA CYS A 8 -3.00 1.93 -13.17
C CYS A 8 -2.72 1.84 -14.68
N PRO A 9 -1.75 2.62 -15.20
CA PRO A 9 -1.52 2.68 -16.63
C PRO A 9 -1.15 1.29 -17.14
N GLY A 10 -1.65 0.96 -18.34
CA GLY A 10 -1.44 -0.32 -19.03
C GLY A 10 -0.01 -0.89 -19.06
N PRO A 11 1.09 -0.11 -18.97
CA PRO A 11 2.46 -0.65 -18.98
C PRO A 11 2.79 -1.58 -17.80
N LEU A 12 2.09 -1.46 -16.67
CA LEU A 12 2.31 -2.35 -15.53
C LEU A 12 1.61 -3.71 -15.69
N LYS A 13 0.64 -3.86 -16.61
CA LYS A 13 -0.10 -5.12 -16.78
C LYS A 13 0.73 -6.24 -17.42
N GLY A 14 1.67 -5.91 -18.31
CA GLY A 14 2.44 -6.90 -19.08
C GLY A 14 3.39 -7.73 -18.19
N PRO A 15 4.45 -7.11 -17.62
CA PRO A 15 5.46 -7.82 -16.85
C PRO A 15 5.01 -8.26 -15.44
N PHE A 16 4.08 -7.54 -14.79
CA PHE A 16 3.56 -7.99 -13.50
C PHE A 16 2.72 -9.26 -13.62
N ASN A 17 1.84 -9.38 -14.62
CA ASN A 17 0.96 -10.55 -14.72
C ASN A 17 1.66 -11.83 -15.22
N THR A 18 2.83 -11.73 -15.83
CA THR A 18 3.55 -12.90 -16.37
C THR A 18 4.57 -13.50 -15.41
N TRP A 19 5.16 -12.72 -14.51
CA TRP A 19 6.25 -13.18 -13.63
C TRP A 19 6.10 -12.80 -12.15
N HIS A 20 5.10 -11.99 -11.79
CA HIS A 20 4.95 -11.48 -10.43
C HIS A 20 3.56 -11.77 -9.85
N ASP A 21 3.52 -12.51 -8.76
CA ASP A 21 2.30 -12.69 -7.97
C ASP A 21 2.13 -11.49 -7.03
N ALA A 22 1.17 -10.61 -7.34
CA ALA A 22 0.88 -9.44 -6.54
C ALA A 22 0.12 -9.83 -5.27
N ARG A 23 0.87 -10.17 -4.22
CA ARG A 23 0.29 -10.50 -2.91
C ARG A 23 -0.06 -9.23 -2.13
N PRO A 24 -1.33 -9.02 -1.74
CA PRO A 24 -1.70 -7.88 -0.92
C PRO A 24 -1.01 -7.97 0.45
N VAL A 25 -0.52 -6.84 0.94
CA VAL A 25 0.03 -6.73 2.29
C VAL A 25 -1.09 -7.04 3.29
N PRO A 26 -0.87 -7.91 4.28
CA PRO A 26 -1.85 -8.17 5.34
C PRO A 26 -2.24 -6.89 6.08
N ALA A 27 -3.55 -6.67 6.25
CA ALA A 27 -4.08 -5.54 7.00
C ALA A 27 -5.01 -6.03 8.11
N PHE A 28 -4.96 -5.38 9.26
CA PHE A 28 -5.73 -5.73 10.45
C PHE A 28 -6.55 -4.54 10.92
N GLY A 29 -7.79 -4.77 11.32
CA GLY A 29 -8.66 -3.76 11.91
C GLY A 29 -8.26 -3.41 13.34
N THR A 30 -8.93 -2.42 13.93
CA THR A 30 -8.74 -2.02 15.34
C THR A 30 -9.03 -3.13 16.34
N ASN A 31 -9.83 -4.13 15.94
CA ASN A 31 -10.15 -5.32 16.72
C ASN A 31 -9.14 -6.47 16.52
N GLY A 32 -8.02 -6.22 15.83
CA GLY A 32 -7.01 -7.23 15.51
C GLY A 32 -7.45 -8.26 14.47
N LYS A 33 -8.66 -8.17 13.91
CA LYS A 33 -9.13 -9.09 12.87
C LYS A 33 -8.53 -8.72 11.52
N MET A 34 -8.15 -9.73 10.75
CA MET A 34 -7.65 -9.54 9.40
C MET A 34 -8.75 -8.96 8.51
N ILE A 35 -8.43 -7.88 7.81
CA ILE A 35 -9.27 -7.28 6.79
C ILE A 35 -9.04 -8.10 5.51
N PRO A 36 -10.08 -8.57 4.82
CA PRO A 36 -9.90 -9.23 3.53
C PRO A 36 -9.52 -8.19 2.46
N PRO A 37 -8.67 -8.54 1.46
CA PRO A 37 -8.28 -7.62 0.39
C PRO A 37 -9.44 -6.95 -0.36
N SER A 38 -10.59 -7.61 -0.44
CA SER A 38 -11.82 -7.07 -1.02
C SER A 38 -12.38 -5.84 -0.29
N GLN A 39 -12.01 -5.65 0.98
CA GLN A 39 -12.48 -4.55 1.85
C GLN A 39 -11.43 -3.46 2.07
N TYR A 40 -10.25 -3.58 1.46
CA TYR A 40 -9.15 -2.64 1.70
C TYR A 40 -9.51 -1.21 1.31
N GLU A 41 -10.21 -1.01 0.19
CA GLU A 41 -10.59 0.33 -0.24
C GLU A 41 -11.50 1.01 0.80
N SER A 42 -12.53 0.31 1.29
CA SER A 42 -13.43 0.87 2.31
C SER A 42 -12.78 1.01 3.68
N ALA A 43 -11.87 0.11 4.06
CA ALA A 43 -11.34 0.06 5.42
C ALA A 43 -10.04 0.85 5.63
N LEU A 44 -9.22 1.02 4.58
CA LEU A 44 -7.90 1.65 4.69
C LEU A 44 -7.86 3.07 4.12
N LYS A 45 -8.75 3.42 3.18
CA LYS A 45 -8.74 4.74 2.54
C LYS A 45 -9.13 5.82 3.54
N GLY A 46 -8.15 6.66 3.90
CA GLY A 46 -8.35 7.70 4.90
C GLY A 46 -8.26 7.21 6.35
N ALA A 47 -7.92 5.94 6.57
CA ALA A 47 -7.64 5.41 7.90
C ALA A 47 -6.22 5.81 8.36
N THR A 48 -6.06 5.97 9.67
CA THR A 48 -4.72 6.05 10.29
C THR A 48 -4.28 4.63 10.61
N VAL A 49 -3.14 4.23 10.07
CA VAL A 49 -2.58 2.89 10.22
C VAL A 49 -1.19 2.96 10.83
N GLU A 50 -0.86 1.97 11.65
CA GLU A 50 0.51 1.62 11.98
C GLU A 50 1.05 0.68 10.89
N ALA A 51 2.22 1.01 10.35
CA ALA A 51 2.84 0.25 9.27
C ALA A 51 4.14 -0.39 9.76
N HIS A 52 4.22 -1.71 9.66
CA HIS A 52 5.36 -2.49 10.13
C HIS A 52 6.29 -2.79 8.96
N PHE A 53 7.52 -2.28 9.02
CA PHE A 53 8.52 -2.48 7.97
C PHE A 53 9.67 -3.36 8.43
N THR A 54 10.20 -4.17 7.52
CA THR A 54 11.51 -4.81 7.67
C THR A 54 12.49 -4.12 6.74
N PHE A 55 13.56 -3.59 7.30
CA PHE A 55 14.66 -3.03 6.52
C PHE A 55 15.71 -4.11 6.28
N ALA A 56 16.12 -4.27 5.04
CA ALA A 56 17.17 -5.19 4.64
C ALA A 56 18.25 -4.45 3.87
N HIS A 57 19.50 -4.80 4.16
CA HIS A 57 20.67 -4.29 3.47
C HIS A 57 21.33 -5.44 2.73
N HIS A 58 21.39 -5.31 1.41
CA HIS A 58 21.93 -6.32 0.51
C HIS A 58 23.26 -5.83 -0.06
N CYS A 59 24.30 -6.63 0.15
CA CYS A 59 25.62 -6.41 -0.46
C CYS A 59 25.75 -7.27 -1.72
N VAL A 60 25.57 -6.67 -2.89
CA VAL A 60 25.74 -7.36 -4.17
C VAL A 60 27.23 -7.32 -4.54
N LYS A 61 27.96 -8.36 -4.12
CA LYS A 61 29.43 -8.48 -4.27
C LYS A 61 29.89 -8.27 -5.72
N LYS A 62 29.19 -8.87 -6.69
CA LYS A 62 29.55 -8.82 -8.13
C LYS A 62 29.71 -7.39 -8.67
N ASN A 63 28.91 -6.44 -8.17
CA ASN A 63 28.92 -5.04 -8.62
C ASN A 63 29.37 -4.06 -7.53
N LYS A 64 29.92 -4.54 -6.41
CA LYS A 64 30.24 -3.76 -5.20
C LYS A 64 29.10 -2.81 -4.77
N ARG A 65 27.84 -3.20 -5.05
CA ARG A 65 26.67 -2.34 -4.86
C ARG A 65 26.00 -2.69 -3.54
N ARG A 66 25.67 -1.65 -2.76
CA ARG A 66 24.83 -1.76 -1.57
C ARG A 66 23.41 -1.37 -1.94
N VAL A 67 22.45 -2.22 -1.61
CA VAL A 67 21.04 -1.99 -1.87
C VAL A 67 20.32 -2.03 -0.53
N PHE A 68 19.58 -0.97 -0.22
CA PHE A 68 18.72 -0.91 0.95
C PHE A 68 17.28 -1.09 0.48
N SER A 69 16.56 -2.01 1.11
CA SER A 69 15.16 -2.28 0.80
C SER A 69 14.34 -2.19 2.09
N ALA A 70 13.20 -1.52 2.02
CA ALA A 70 12.18 -1.55 3.07
C ALA A 70 11.01 -2.39 2.57
N LEU A 71 10.70 -3.47 3.28
CA LEU A 71 9.57 -4.35 2.96
C LEU A 71 8.46 -4.10 3.97
N LEU A 72 7.30 -3.66 3.48
CA LEU A 72 6.09 -3.54 4.28
C LEU A 72 5.57 -4.94 4.62
N ARG A 73 5.40 -5.25 5.92
CA ARG A 73 5.01 -6.57 6.42
C ARG A 73 3.54 -6.68 6.78
N LYS A 74 3.01 -5.65 7.46
CA LYS A 74 1.60 -5.57 7.83
C LYS A 74 1.16 -4.13 8.05
N LEU A 75 -0.14 -3.92 7.97
CA LEU A 75 -0.83 -2.68 8.33
C LEU A 75 -1.80 -2.95 9.47
N GLU A 76 -1.81 -2.12 10.50
CA GLU A 76 -2.76 -2.21 11.61
C GLU A 76 -3.53 -0.90 11.71
N VAL A 77 -4.86 -0.97 11.62
CA VAL A 77 -5.70 0.22 11.71
C VAL A 77 -5.74 0.69 13.16
N LEU A 78 -5.19 1.89 13.40
CA LEU A 78 -5.28 2.58 14.69
C LEU A 78 -6.57 3.38 14.79
N ARG A 79 -6.98 4.01 13.69
CA ARG A 79 -8.23 4.75 13.57
C ARG A 79 -8.83 4.51 12.19
N GLY A 80 -10.11 4.16 12.17
CA GLY A 80 -10.86 3.93 10.93
C GLY A 80 -10.91 5.15 10.00
N PRO A 81 -11.45 4.98 8.79
CA PRO A 81 -11.61 6.05 7.81
C PRO A 81 -12.32 7.25 8.43
N GLY A 82 -11.63 8.38 8.47
CA GLY A 82 -12.18 9.66 8.93
C GLY A 82 -12.09 10.72 7.85
N PRO A 83 -12.79 11.85 8.01
CA PRO A 83 -12.50 13.02 7.18
C PRO A 83 -11.00 13.35 7.30
N PRO A 84 -10.36 13.79 6.19
CA PRO A 84 -8.94 14.09 6.21
C PRO A 84 -8.63 15.06 7.36
N SER A 85 -7.74 14.65 8.26
CA SER A 85 -7.44 15.47 9.45
C SER A 85 -6.76 16.78 9.08
N SER A 86 -6.11 16.84 7.91
CA SER A 86 -5.50 18.08 7.40
C SER A 86 -6.40 18.79 6.39
N PRO A 87 -6.54 20.13 6.48
CA PRO A 87 -7.24 20.92 5.47
C PRO A 87 -6.63 20.79 4.06
N PHE A 88 -5.32 20.56 3.96
CA PHE A 88 -4.61 20.37 2.69
C PHE A 88 -4.96 19.06 1.95
N LYS A 89 -5.55 18.08 2.65
CA LYS A 89 -6.06 16.84 2.04
C LYS A 89 -7.53 16.94 1.61
N ARG A 90 -8.18 18.12 1.74
CA ARG A 90 -9.55 18.39 1.25
C ARG A 90 -9.61 18.79 -0.23
N VAL A 91 -8.48 18.84 -0.94
CA VAL A 91 -8.49 19.15 -2.37
C VAL A 91 -9.24 18.04 -3.11
N ARG A 92 -10.42 18.37 -3.62
CA ARG A 92 -11.24 17.47 -4.44
C ARG A 92 -10.44 17.16 -5.71
N ILE A 93 -10.02 15.90 -5.85
CA ILE A 93 -9.56 15.36 -7.13
C ILE A 93 -10.79 15.34 -8.04
N GLY A 94 -11.03 16.44 -8.76
CA GLY A 94 -12.24 16.68 -9.55
C GLY A 94 -12.65 18.14 -9.70
N ALA A 95 -12.00 19.09 -9.01
CA ALA A 95 -12.17 20.50 -9.35
C ALA A 95 -11.25 20.85 -10.53
N THR A 96 -11.74 20.65 -11.75
CA THR A 96 -11.27 21.42 -12.91
C THR A 96 -11.70 22.88 -12.74
N PRO A 97 -10.90 23.85 -13.22
CA PRO A 97 -11.26 25.27 -13.21
C PRO A 97 -12.49 25.56 -14.08
#